data_AF-A0A7U3UYI8-F1
#
_entry.id   AF-A0A7U3UYI8-F1
#
_cell.length_a   1.000
_cell.length_b   1.000
_cell.length_c   1.000
_cell.angle_alpha   90.00
_cell.angle_beta   90.00
_cell.angle_gamma   90.00
#
_symmetry.space_group_name_H-M   'P 1'
#
loop_
_entity.id
_entity.type
_entity.pdbx_description
1 polymer ?
#
loop_
_entity_poly.entity_id
_entity_poly.type
_entity_poly.pdbx_seq_one_letter_code
_entity_poly.pdbx_strand_id
1 'polypeptide(L)'
;MAGDILVARRTAAVVWQGRQIVLQAGETFARAGHPILDVYGAEFEPITVHFDTDGVEEALKPQKEAVKVPKAATGDEGDDSKPTASEPASAAAQPAAKDVRAWAKDNSVEVPARGAIPEDVMAQYVAAHAEA
;
A
#
# COMPACT_ATOMS: atom_id res chain seq x y z
N MET A 1 -17.97 11.61 0.10
CA MET A 1 -18.75 10.83 -0.89
C MET A 1 -17.75 10.06 -1.71
N ALA A 2 -17.76 8.72 -1.65
CA ALA A 2 -16.89 7.90 -2.49
C ALA A 2 -17.20 8.23 -3.95
N GLY A 3 -16.20 8.71 -4.70
CA GLY A 3 -16.40 9.02 -6.11
C GLY A 3 -16.40 7.70 -6.88
N ASP A 4 -17.54 7.37 -7.50
CA ASP A 4 -17.64 6.18 -8.32
C ASP A 4 -16.63 6.27 -9.47
N ILE A 5 -15.79 5.23 -9.60
CA ILE A 5 -14.86 5.07 -10.72
C ILE A 5 -15.55 4.19 -11.75
N LEU A 6 -15.62 4.69 -12.98
CA LEU A 6 -16.13 3.95 -14.12
C LEU A 6 -14.95 3.52 -15.02
N VAL A 7 -15.08 2.35 -15.62
CA VAL A 7 -14.13 1.79 -16.58
C VAL A 7 -14.77 1.68 -17.94
N ALA A 8 -14.00 1.86 -18.99
CA ALA A 8 -14.48 1.62 -20.34
C ALA A 8 -14.87 0.14 -20.51
N ARG A 9 -16.10 -0.08 -20.97
CA ARG A 9 -16.69 -1.41 -21.24
C ARG A 9 -16.19 -2.00 -22.56
N ARG A 10 -15.87 -1.14 -23.54
CA ARG A 10 -15.38 -1.56 -24.85
C ARG A 10 -14.25 -0.67 -25.35
N THR A 11 -13.44 -1.23 -26.24
CA THR A 11 -12.38 -0.49 -26.91
C THR A 11 -12.98 0.35 -28.04
N ALA A 12 -12.76 1.66 -28.01
CA ALA A 12 -13.29 2.58 -29.00
C ALA A 12 -12.36 3.78 -29.19
N ALA A 13 -12.17 4.21 -30.44
CA ALA A 13 -11.55 5.49 -30.72
C ALA A 13 -12.62 6.58 -30.70
N VAL A 14 -12.48 7.55 -29.80
CA VAL A 14 -13.41 8.67 -29.65
C VAL A 14 -12.68 9.99 -29.84
N VAL A 15 -13.39 11.01 -30.32
CA VAL A 15 -12.83 12.36 -30.42
C VAL A 15 -13.30 13.16 -29.20
N TRP A 16 -12.36 13.64 -28.42
CA TRP A 16 -12.63 14.42 -27.23
C TRP A 16 -11.69 15.64 -27.19
N GLN A 17 -12.26 16.82 -27.00
CA GLN A 17 -11.54 18.11 -27.07
C GLN A 17 -10.71 18.29 -28.37
N GLY A 18 -11.25 17.82 -29.50
CA GLY A 18 -10.57 17.90 -30.80
C GLY A 18 -9.37 16.96 -30.94
N ARG A 19 -9.16 16.03 -30.00
CA ARG A 19 -8.13 14.99 -30.06
C ARG A 19 -8.78 13.62 -30.13
N GLN A 20 -8.23 12.75 -30.96
CA GLN A 20 -8.61 11.35 -30.98
C GLN A 20 -7.93 10.65 -29.79
N ILE A 21 -8.74 10.07 -28.91
CA ILE A 21 -8.29 9.23 -27.80
C ILE A 21 -8.84 7.82 -27.99
N VAL A 22 -8.06 6.83 -27.59
CA VAL A 22 -8.50 5.43 -27.62
C VAL A 22 -8.92 5.07 -26.20
N LEU A 23 -10.21 4.77 -26.03
CA LEU A 23 -10.72 4.11 -24.85
C LEU A 23 -10.37 2.63 -25.00
N GLN A 24 -9.69 2.06 -24.01
CA GLN A 24 -9.37 0.64 -23.93
C GLN A 24 -10.25 -0.01 -22.88
N ALA A 25 -10.94 -1.09 -23.27
CA ALA A 25 -11.80 -1.84 -22.36
C ALA A 25 -11.01 -2.33 -21.14
N GLY A 26 -11.53 -2.08 -19.93
CA GLY A 26 -10.86 -2.51 -18.69
C GLY A 26 -9.67 -1.65 -18.25
N GLU A 27 -9.09 -0.82 -19.12
CA GLU A 27 -7.88 -0.04 -18.83
C GLU A 27 -8.15 1.47 -18.71
N THR A 28 -9.14 1.98 -19.45
CA THR A 28 -9.47 3.41 -19.41
C THR A 28 -10.47 3.70 -18.32
N PHE A 29 -10.08 4.59 -17.39
CA PHE A 29 -10.88 4.94 -16.22
C PHE A 29 -11.33 6.41 -16.26
N ALA A 30 -12.53 6.67 -15.76
CA ALA A 30 -13.08 8.01 -15.57
C ALA A 30 -13.79 8.10 -14.22
N ARG A 31 -13.68 9.25 -13.56
CA ARG A 31 -14.46 9.53 -12.34
C ARG A 31 -15.88 9.93 -12.70
N ALA A 32 -16.84 9.58 -11.84
CA ALA A 32 -18.19 10.12 -11.92
C ALA A 32 -18.16 11.66 -11.96
N GLY A 33 -18.91 12.24 -12.91
CA GLY A 33 -18.90 13.68 -13.19
C GLY A 33 -17.78 14.15 -14.14
N HIS A 34 -16.94 13.26 -14.67
CA HIS A 34 -15.98 13.65 -15.71
C HIS A 34 -16.72 13.99 -17.03
N PRO A 35 -16.41 15.11 -17.70
CA PRO A 35 -17.16 15.58 -18.86
C PRO A 35 -17.08 14.65 -20.09
N ILE A 36 -16.17 13.68 -20.09
CA ILE A 36 -16.16 12.61 -21.10
C ILE A 36 -17.40 11.71 -21.00
N LEU A 37 -17.97 11.57 -19.80
CA LEU A 37 -19.12 10.73 -19.52
C LEU A 37 -20.42 11.37 -20.00
N ASP A 38 -20.47 12.70 -20.14
CA ASP A 38 -21.64 13.39 -20.70
C ASP A 38 -21.87 13.00 -22.17
N VAL A 39 -20.79 12.72 -22.89
CA VAL A 39 -20.82 12.37 -24.32
C VAL A 39 -20.73 10.86 -24.53
N TYR A 40 -19.84 10.20 -23.79
CA TYR A 40 -19.48 8.80 -23.98
C TYR A 40 -19.85 7.93 -22.78
N GLY A 41 -20.79 8.34 -21.92
CA GLY A 41 -21.15 7.60 -20.71
C GLY A 41 -21.61 6.16 -20.97
N ALA A 42 -22.20 5.88 -22.13
CA ALA A 42 -22.57 4.53 -22.54
C ALA A 42 -21.38 3.59 -22.78
N GLU A 43 -20.17 4.15 -22.95
CA GLU A 43 -18.92 3.41 -23.10
C GLU A 43 -18.33 2.99 -21.76
N PHE A 44 -18.84 3.51 -20.65
CA PHE A 44 -18.29 3.30 -19.31
C PHE A 44 -19.27 2.56 -18.41
N GLU A 45 -18.75 1.70 -17.53
CA GLU A 45 -19.52 0.99 -16.51
C GLU A 45 -18.85 1.11 -15.13
N PRO A 46 -19.62 1.07 -14.03
CA PRO A 46 -19.05 1.09 -12.69
C PRO A 46 -18.15 -0.12 -12.46
N ILE A 47 -16.95 0.12 -11.92
CA ILE A 47 -16.07 -0.99 -11.53
C ILE A 47 -16.59 -1.59 -10.24
N THR A 48 -16.88 -2.89 -10.27
CA THR A 48 -17.10 -3.66 -9.05
C THR A 48 -15.80 -4.38 -8.71
N VAL A 49 -15.15 -3.97 -7.61
CA VAL A 49 -13.95 -4.62 -7.12
C VAL A 49 -14.35 -5.76 -6.18
N HIS A 50 -14.09 -7.00 -6.60
CA HIS A 50 -14.19 -8.17 -5.74
C HIS A 50 -12.82 -8.44 -5.13
N PHE A 51 -12.74 -8.45 -3.80
CA PHE A 51 -11.55 -8.86 -3.08
C PHE A 51 -11.69 -10.33 -2.74
N ASP A 52 -10.85 -11.16 -3.36
CA ASP A 52 -10.69 -12.56 -2.96
C ASP A 52 -10.02 -12.56 -1.58
N THR A 53 -10.81 -12.83 -0.54
CA THR A 53 -10.30 -12.96 0.84
C THR A 53 -9.95 -14.41 1.19
N ASP A 54 -10.21 -15.35 0.28
CA ASP A 54 -10.06 -16.79 0.47
C ASP A 54 -8.61 -17.32 0.37
N GLY A 55 -7.61 -16.43 0.47
CA GLY A 55 -6.18 -16.79 0.35
C GLY A 55 -5.32 -16.61 1.60
N VAL A 56 -5.86 -16.14 2.73
CA VAL A 56 -5.04 -15.81 3.93
C VAL A 56 -4.96 -16.91 4.99
N GLU A 57 -5.58 -18.07 4.79
CA GLU A 57 -5.50 -19.19 5.74
C GLU A 57 -4.74 -20.44 5.23
N GLU A 58 -4.03 -20.37 4.09
CA GLU A 58 -3.21 -21.51 3.63
C GLU A 58 -1.70 -21.24 3.67
N ALA A 59 -1.11 -21.63 4.79
CA ALA A 59 0.23 -22.19 4.93
C ALA A 59 1.43 -21.32 4.48
N LEU A 60 1.93 -20.51 5.43
CA LEU A 60 3.37 -20.30 5.60
C LEU A 60 4.06 -21.66 5.84
N LYS A 61 4.30 -22.43 4.77
CA LYS A 61 5.34 -23.49 4.80
C LYS A 61 6.68 -22.77 4.86
N PRO A 62 7.52 -23.00 5.89
CA PRO A 62 8.87 -22.48 5.90
C PRO A 62 9.65 -23.14 4.76
N GLN A 63 9.86 -22.41 3.66
CA GLN A 63 10.80 -22.77 2.61
C GLN A 63 12.21 -22.81 3.22
N LYS A 64 12.60 -23.98 3.73
CA LYS A 64 13.99 -24.33 4.02
C LYS A 64 14.67 -24.69 2.70
N GLU A 65 14.85 -23.72 1.80
CA GLU A 65 15.79 -23.90 0.70
C GLU A 65 17.14 -23.30 1.11
N ALA A 66 18.03 -24.23 1.48
CA ALA A 66 19.42 -24.00 1.77
C ALA A 66 20.14 -23.47 0.52
N VAL A 67 20.15 -22.15 0.35
CA VAL A 67 21.09 -21.49 -0.55
C VAL A 67 22.49 -21.61 0.06
N LYS A 68 23.27 -22.56 -0.47
CA LYS A 68 24.72 -22.62 -0.27
C LYS A 68 25.34 -21.37 -0.91
N VAL A 69 25.72 -20.40 -0.09
CA VAL A 69 26.61 -19.30 -0.52
C VAL A 69 28.05 -19.76 -0.32
N PRO A 70 28.92 -19.76 -1.36
CA PRO A 70 30.32 -20.08 -1.19
C PRO A 70 31.08 -18.95 -0.47
N LYS A 71 31.98 -19.45 0.39
CA LYS A 71 32.99 -18.80 1.23
C LYS A 71 33.96 -17.89 0.49
N ALA A 72 34.10 -16.64 0.96
CA ALA A 72 35.31 -15.79 0.93
C ALA A 72 35.08 -14.64 1.94
N ALA A 73 35.58 -14.70 3.17
CA ALA A 73 36.94 -14.38 3.64
C ALA A 73 37.17 -12.87 3.86
N THR A 74 37.60 -12.55 5.11
CA THR A 74 38.28 -11.32 5.58
C THR A 74 37.33 -10.19 5.98
N GLY A 75 37.27 -9.68 7.21
CA GLY A 75 38.08 -9.86 8.42
C GLY A 75 37.59 -8.88 9.49
N ASP A 76 38.35 -8.83 10.59
CA ASP A 76 38.37 -7.81 11.65
C ASP A 76 37.38 -7.94 12.82
N GLU A 77 37.90 -8.63 13.84
CA GLU A 77 37.89 -8.28 15.27
C GLU A 77 37.15 -7.02 15.72
N GLY A 78 36.38 -7.19 16.80
CA GLY A 78 36.11 -6.10 17.73
C GLY A 78 34.68 -6.09 18.25
N ASP A 79 34.50 -6.67 19.43
CA ASP A 79 34.08 -5.91 20.61
C ASP A 79 32.96 -6.58 21.41
N ASP A 80 33.35 -6.86 22.64
CA ASP A 80 32.62 -7.50 23.72
C ASP A 80 31.50 -6.56 24.19
N SER A 81 30.23 -6.85 23.89
CA SER A 81 29.12 -6.18 24.55
C SER A 81 27.83 -7.01 24.55
N LYS A 82 27.70 -7.75 25.64
CA LYS A 82 26.44 -8.13 26.29
C LYS A 82 25.49 -6.91 26.38
N PRO A 83 24.18 -7.09 26.13
CA PRO A 83 23.22 -6.88 27.22
C PRO A 83 22.08 -7.92 27.18
N THR A 84 21.84 -8.70 28.24
CA THR A 84 20.93 -8.37 29.36
C THR A 84 19.64 -7.67 28.97
N ALA A 85 18.55 -8.37 29.25
CA ALA A 85 17.17 -7.90 29.27
C ALA A 85 17.03 -6.47 29.83
N SER A 86 16.21 -5.65 29.18
CA SER A 86 15.52 -4.52 29.79
C SER A 86 14.40 -4.05 28.86
N GLU A 87 13.18 -4.51 29.10
CA GLU A 87 12.09 -3.55 29.29
C GLU A 87 12.43 -2.78 30.57
N PRO A 88 12.28 -1.44 30.62
CA PRO A 88 10.95 -0.89 30.88
C PRO A 88 10.64 0.51 30.28
N ALA A 89 9.34 0.80 30.28
CA ALA A 89 8.69 2.09 30.60
C ALA A 89 8.79 3.31 29.67
N SER A 90 7.63 3.61 29.08
CA SER A 90 6.97 4.93 28.94
C SER A 90 7.71 6.19 29.40
N ALA A 91 7.84 7.17 28.49
CA ALA A 91 7.10 8.44 28.52
C ALA A 91 7.74 9.51 27.62
N ALA A 92 7.04 9.94 26.57
CA ALA A 92 6.82 11.34 26.18
C ALA A 92 6.17 11.45 24.79
N ALA A 93 4.84 11.63 24.76
CA ALA A 93 4.03 12.37 23.77
C ALA A 93 4.24 12.15 22.25
N GLN A 94 5.01 11.16 21.83
CA GLN A 94 5.10 10.73 20.44
C GLN A 94 4.48 9.35 20.34
N PRO A 95 3.62 9.11 19.35
CA PRO A 95 3.06 7.79 19.13
C PRO A 95 4.23 6.81 18.97
N ALA A 96 4.24 5.72 19.74
CA ALA A 96 5.37 4.82 19.72
C ALA A 96 5.52 4.30 18.30
N ALA A 97 6.75 4.30 17.76
CA ALA A 97 7.00 3.86 16.39
C ALA A 97 6.45 2.44 16.13
N LYS A 98 6.33 1.62 17.17
CA LYS A 98 5.68 0.32 17.13
C LYS A 98 4.17 0.41 16.84
N ASP A 99 3.47 1.31 17.51
CA ASP A 99 2.02 1.51 17.37
C ASP A 99 1.67 2.09 16.00
N VAL A 100 2.46 3.06 15.53
CA VAL A 100 2.30 3.63 14.19
C VAL A 100 2.51 2.58 13.10
N ARG A 101 3.51 1.68 13.25
CA ARG A 101 3.74 0.58 12.31
C ARG A 101 2.63 -0.47 12.36
N ALA A 102 2.10 -0.78 13.53
CA ALA A 102 0.97 -1.70 13.69
C ALA A 102 -0.28 -1.13 13.02
N TRP A 103 -0.61 0.13 13.31
CA TRP A 103 -1.71 0.85 12.66
C TRP A 103 -1.53 0.94 11.15
N ALA A 104 -0.32 1.26 10.67
CA ALA A 104 -0.02 1.32 9.24
C ALA A 104 -0.25 -0.05 8.57
N LYS A 105 0.16 -1.15 9.21
CA LYS A 105 -0.09 -2.51 8.72
C LYS A 105 -1.59 -2.83 8.62
N ASP A 106 -2.38 -2.46 9.64
CA ASP A 106 -3.83 -2.64 9.65
C ASP A 106 -4.54 -1.80 8.57
N ASN A 107 -3.99 -0.61 8.26
CA ASN A 107 -4.53 0.30 7.25
C ASN A 107 -3.91 0.09 5.86
N SER A 108 -3.16 -1.01 5.65
CA SER A 108 -2.47 -1.32 4.39
C SER A 108 -1.51 -0.23 3.89
N VAL A 109 -0.90 0.53 4.80
CA VAL A 109 0.09 1.58 4.53
C VAL A 109 1.51 1.01 4.61
N GLU A 110 2.29 1.17 3.54
CA GLU A 110 3.66 0.65 3.45
C GLU A 110 4.61 1.42 4.39
N VAL A 111 5.24 0.69 5.31
CA VAL A 111 6.23 1.23 6.25
C VAL A 111 7.50 0.38 6.29
N PRO A 112 8.69 0.98 6.40
CA PRO A 112 9.92 0.22 6.54
C PRO A 112 9.91 -0.58 7.85
N ALA A 113 10.30 -1.87 7.76
CA ALA A 113 10.30 -2.80 8.89
C ALA A 113 11.23 -2.38 10.04
N ARG A 114 12.23 -1.54 9.74
CA ARG A 114 13.16 -0.94 10.70
C ARG A 114 13.51 0.50 10.29
N GLY A 115 13.95 1.30 11.26
CA GLY A 115 14.38 2.68 11.03
C GLY A 115 13.30 3.72 11.29
N ALA A 116 13.49 4.92 10.75
CA ALA A 116 12.53 6.01 10.90
C ALA A 116 11.21 5.71 10.17
N ILE A 117 10.10 6.20 10.74
CA ILE A 117 8.80 6.14 10.09
C ILE A 117 8.67 7.36 9.19
N PRO A 118 8.22 7.21 7.94
CA PRO A 118 7.96 8.35 7.07
C PRO A 118 6.98 9.34 7.72
N GLU A 119 7.26 10.65 7.62
CA GLU A 119 6.41 11.69 8.22
C GLU A 119 4.97 11.63 7.71
N ASP A 120 4.77 11.21 6.46
CA ASP A 120 3.45 10.99 5.87
C ASP A 120 2.61 9.97 6.67
N VAL A 121 3.23 8.86 7.09
CA VAL A 121 2.55 7.82 7.89
C VAL A 121 2.27 8.30 9.30
N MET A 122 3.17 9.09 9.90
CA MET A 122 2.90 9.73 11.19
C MET A 122 1.72 10.71 11.11
N ALA A 123 1.65 11.53 10.06
CA ALA A 123 0.56 12.49 9.88
C ALA A 123 -0.80 11.77 9.75
N GLN A 124 -0.85 10.66 9.00
CA GLN A 124 -2.07 9.85 8.89
C GLN A 124 -2.46 9.21 10.24
N TYR A 125 -1.49 8.69 10.99
CA TYR A 125 -1.74 8.12 12.31
C TYR A 125 -2.31 9.17 13.29
N VAL A 126 -1.72 10.37 13.31
CA VAL A 126 -2.19 11.48 14.15
C VAL A 126 -3.59 11.93 13.73
N ALA A 127 -3.87 12.04 12.43
CA ALA A 127 -5.20 12.40 11.93
C ALA A 127 -6.27 11.38 12.39
N ALA A 128 -5.97 10.08 12.32
CA ALA A 128 -6.88 9.03 12.74
C ALA A 128 -7.13 8.98 14.26
N HIS A 129 -6.17 9.44 15.07
CA HIS A 129 -6.26 9.44 16.54
C HIS A 129 -6.59 10.81 17.15
N ALA A 130 -6.63 11.88 16.36
CA ALA A 130 -7.00 13.22 16.80
C ALA A 130 -8.52 13.45 16.78
N GLU A 131 -9.30 12.61 16.07
CA GLU A 131 -10.77 12.66 16.05
C GLU A 131 -11.46 11.87 17.19
N ALA A 132 -10.72 11.52 18.26
CA ALA A 132 -11.24 10.78 19.43
C ALA A 132 -11.50 11.68 20.65
#